data_AF-A0A949MG74-F1
#
_entry.id   AF-A0A949MG74-F1
#
_cell.length_a   1.000
_cell.length_b   1.000
_cell.length_c   1.000
_cell.angle_alpha   90.00
_cell.angle_beta   90.00
_cell.angle_gamma   90.00
#
_symmetry.space_group_name_H-M   'P 1'
#
loop_
_entity.id
_entity.type
_entity.pdbx_description
1 polymer ?
#
loop_
_entity_poly.entity_id
_entity_poly.type
_entity_poly.pdbx_seq_one_letter_code
_entity_poly.pdbx_strand_id
1 'polypeptide(L)' 'PEPGGLSSAQVMTFLEELSALNFIGMDCVEVAPAYDHAELTSQAAACFVWTYLAGRVAQGTRA' A
#
# COMPACT_ATOMS: atom_id res chain seq x y z
N PRO A 1 11.34 12.71 -7.15
CA PRO A 1 9.89 13.00 -7.12
C PRO A 1 9.46 13.48 -8.51
N GLU A 2 8.26 13.12 -8.95
CA GLU A 2 7.70 13.47 -10.27
C GLU A 2 6.25 13.96 -10.08
N PRO A 3 5.83 15.06 -10.74
CA PRO A 3 4.49 15.62 -10.56
C PRO A 3 3.43 14.91 -11.41
N GLY A 4 2.23 14.72 -10.85
CA GLY A 4 1.10 14.08 -11.56
C GLY A 4 0.83 12.62 -11.17
N GLY A 5 1.47 12.15 -10.10
CA GLY A 5 1.24 10.81 -9.54
C GLY A 5 -0.11 10.63 -8.84
N LEU A 6 -0.34 9.41 -8.36
CA LEU A 6 -1.53 9.02 -7.61
C LEU A 6 -1.56 9.67 -6.21
N SER A 7 -2.75 10.00 -5.75
CA SER A 7 -2.99 10.28 -4.33
C SER A 7 -3.00 9.00 -3.50
N SER A 8 -2.68 9.09 -2.21
CA SER A 8 -2.70 7.92 -1.30
C SER A 8 -4.07 7.24 -1.25
N ALA A 9 -5.16 7.99 -1.36
CA ALA A 9 -6.52 7.43 -1.41
C ALA A 9 -6.73 6.55 -2.65
N GLN A 10 -6.25 6.98 -3.82
CA GLN A 10 -6.32 6.18 -5.05
C GLN A 10 -5.50 4.89 -4.95
N VAL A 11 -4.32 4.96 -4.34
CA VAL A 11 -3.48 3.75 -4.10
C VAL A 11 -4.20 2.79 -3.16
N MET A 12 -4.83 3.28 -2.09
CA MET A 12 -5.60 2.46 -1.15
C MET A 12 -6.77 1.75 -1.84
N THR A 13 -7.59 2.48 -2.60
CA THR A 13 -8.68 1.89 -3.39
C THR A 13 -8.16 0.80 -4.33
N PHE A 14 -7.04 1.06 -5.00
CA PHE A 14 -6.42 0.08 -5.88
C PHE A 14 -6.01 -1.21 -5.15
N LEU A 15 -5.35 -1.10 -3.99
CA LEU A 15 -4.97 -2.26 -3.18
C LEU A 15 -6.18 -3.06 -2.66
N GLU A 16 -7.24 -2.35 -2.25
CA GLU A 16 -8.48 -2.97 -1.77
C GLU A 16 -9.22 -3.71 -2.89
N GLU A 17 -9.38 -3.11 -4.06
CA GLU A 17 -10.05 -3.73 -5.21
C GLU A 17 -9.27 -4.94 -5.76
N LEU A 18 -7.94 -4.87 -5.73
CA LEU A 18 -7.11 -5.99 -6.16
C LEU A 18 -7.04 -7.13 -5.15
N SER A 19 -7.53 -6.97 -3.92
CA SER A 19 -7.43 -7.98 -2.84
C SER A 19 -8.01 -9.35 -3.18
N ALA A 20 -8.89 -9.44 -4.19
CA ALA A 20 -9.45 -10.70 -4.67
C ALA A 20 -8.45 -11.53 -5.51
N LEU A 21 -7.38 -10.93 -6.02
CA LEU A 21 -6.36 -11.63 -6.81
C LEU A 21 -5.56 -12.61 -5.95
N ASN A 22 -5.05 -13.68 -6.56
CA ASN A 22 -4.16 -14.61 -5.88
C ASN A 22 -2.74 -14.05 -5.77
N PHE A 23 -2.54 -13.08 -4.87
CA PHE A 23 -1.23 -12.51 -4.60
C PHE A 23 -0.27 -13.55 -3.99
N ILE A 24 0.96 -13.62 -4.50
CA ILE A 24 2.02 -14.44 -3.89
C ILE A 24 2.97 -13.61 -3.00
N GLY A 25 2.95 -12.29 -3.13
CA GLY A 25 3.79 -11.34 -2.40
C GLY A 25 3.60 -9.90 -2.88
N MET A 26 4.14 -8.94 -2.14
CA MET A 26 4.22 -7.50 -2.49
C MET A 26 5.42 -6.88 -1.78
N ASP A 27 6.05 -5.90 -2.41
CA ASP A 27 7.10 -5.05 -1.84
C ASP A 27 6.68 -3.56 -1.82
N CYS A 28 7.27 -2.80 -0.89
CA CYS A 28 7.10 -1.36 -0.78
C CYS A 28 8.49 -0.72 -0.72
N VAL A 29 8.85 0.02 -1.77
CA VAL A 29 10.21 0.55 -2.00
C VAL A 29 10.19 2.07 -2.14
N GLU A 30 11.37 2.68 -2.22
CA GLU A 30 11.55 4.13 -2.44
C GLU A 30 10.98 5.03 -1.33
N VAL A 31 10.92 4.51 -0.09
CA VAL A 31 10.62 5.30 1.11
C VAL A 31 11.93 5.88 1.65
N ALA A 32 12.05 7.20 1.68
CA ALA A 32 13.26 7.88 2.15
C ALA A 32 12.94 8.85 3.31
N PRO A 33 12.93 8.37 4.57
CA PRO A 33 12.55 9.18 5.74
C PRO A 33 13.38 10.46 5.90
N ALA A 34 14.66 10.43 5.52
CA ALA A 34 15.55 11.59 5.59
C ALA A 34 15.07 12.80 4.75
N TYR A 35 14.24 12.57 3.74
CA TYR A 35 13.67 13.62 2.88
C TYR A 35 12.23 13.99 3.23
N ASP A 36 11.65 13.37 4.26
CA ASP A 36 10.25 13.49 4.65
C ASP A 36 10.11 13.84 6.13
N HIS A 37 10.23 15.15 6.42
CA HIS A 37 10.26 15.69 7.78
C HIS A 37 8.96 15.45 8.59
N ALA A 38 7.84 15.19 7.91
CA ALA A 38 6.55 14.94 8.55
C ALA A 38 6.19 13.45 8.58
N GLU A 39 7.11 12.57 8.13
CA GLU A 39 6.96 11.11 8.09
C GLU A 39 5.73 10.63 7.31
N LEU A 40 5.15 11.46 6.44
CA LEU A 40 3.90 11.18 5.73
C LEU A 40 4.04 10.02 4.75
N THR A 41 5.19 9.93 4.07
CA THR A 41 5.55 8.87 3.13
C THR A 41 5.77 7.55 3.86
N SER A 42 6.45 7.58 5.02
CA SER A 42 6.64 6.40 5.85
C SER A 42 5.31 5.88 6.41
N GLN A 43 4.44 6.80 6.86
CA GLN A 43 3.10 6.47 7.31
C GLN A 43 2.24 5.91 6.16
N ALA A 44 2.29 6.50 4.97
CA ALA A 44 1.58 6.00 3.79
C ALA A 44 2.04 4.59 3.42
N ALA A 45 3.35 4.34 3.39
CA ALA A 45 3.93 3.01 3.15
C ALA A 45 3.43 1.98 4.17
N ALA A 46 3.42 2.33 5.46
CA ALA A 46 2.89 1.45 6.51
C ALA A 46 1.41 1.13 6.30
N CYS A 47 0.59 2.13 5.94
CA CYS A 47 -0.82 1.92 5.60
C CYS A 47 -1.00 1.01 4.38
N PHE A 48 -0.20 1.19 3.31
CA PHE A 48 -0.29 0.35 2.11
C PHE A 48 0.03 -1.12 2.41
N VAL A 49 1.10 -1.38 3.17
CA VAL A 49 1.47 -2.74 3.59
C VAL A 49 0.39 -3.34 4.48
N TRP A 50 -0.16 -2.56 5.41
CA TRP A 50 -1.27 -3.02 6.26
C TRP A 50 -2.50 -3.43 5.45
N THR A 51 -2.95 -2.59 4.51
CA THR A 51 -4.09 -2.85 3.64
C THR A 51 -3.89 -4.11 2.82
N TYR A 52 -2.69 -4.30 2.27
CA TYR A 52 -2.35 -5.53 1.56
C TYR A 52 -2.47 -6.76 2.46
N LEU A 53 -1.85 -6.75 3.65
CA LEU A 53 -1.92 -7.87 4.59
C LEU A 53 -3.35 -8.16 5.04
N ALA A 54 -4.15 -7.13 5.30
CA ALA A 54 -5.57 -7.28 5.62
C ALA A 54 -6.33 -7.95 4.47
N GLY A 55 -6.05 -7.54 3.22
CA GLY A 55 -6.60 -8.18 2.01
C GLY A 55 -6.21 -9.67 1.91
N ARG A 56 -4.95 -10.01 2.18
CA ARG A 56 -4.47 -11.41 2.20
C ARG A 56 -5.21 -12.27 3.22
N VAL A 57 -5.42 -11.75 4.43
CA VAL A 57 -6.17 -12.45 5.49
C VAL A 57 -7.64 -12.60 5.11
N ALA A 58 -8.26 -11.55 4.56
CA ALA A 58 -9.65 -11.58 4.12
C ALA A 58 -9.86 -12.60 2.99
N GLN A 59 -8.92 -12.73 2.06
CA GLN A 59 -8.98 -13.75 0.99
C GLN A 59 -8.82 -15.16 1.54
N GLY A 60 -7.89 -15.39 2.49
CA GLY A 60 -7.71 -16.70 3.12
C GLY A 60 -8.95 -17.19 3.87
N THR A 61 -9.81 -16.28 4.32
CA THR A 61 -11.09 -16.60 5.00
C THR A 61 -12.23 -16.92 4.02
N ARG A 62 -12.06 -16.63 2.71
CA ARG A 62 -13.07 -16.85 1.67
C ARG A 62 -12.93 -18.20 0.93
N ALA A 63 -11.88 -18.96 1.21
CA ALA A 63 -11.62 -20.29 0.66
C ALA A 63 -12.19 -21.37 1.60
#